data_AF-A0A5J4UHB2-F1
#
_entry.id   AF-A0A5J4UHB2-F1
#
_cell.length_a   1.000
_cell.length_b   1.000
_cell.length_c   1.000
_cell.angle_alpha   90.00
_cell.angle_beta   90.00
_cell.angle_gamma   90.00
#
_symmetry.space_group_name_H-M   'P 1'
#
loop_
_entity.id
_entity.type
_entity.pdbx_description
1 polymer ?
#
loop_
_entity_poly.entity_id
_entity_poly.type
_entity_poly.pdbx_seq_one_letter_code
_entity_poly.pdbx_strand_id
1 'polypeptide(L)'
;EKDKPVLQPRQTFSGDIADQATSAFISLTGTGKLQIKEFLITHFAGLMNEALIQTRDNSVLKLTSCTLSTCQRAKTGNIIVLNNFKPISKAFPFIFGKGKQIILENVQLQPSNFKNCYGISLDGSSSGEHSFIANGCIFEELGKEEDDGGLIKSIKFTTVIKDCIIRFGSNLTVSQSEIYLNKKSNNVPLDKCEWQTSSVSLSQEVAWIDNTTFTGLSRGAIQIDQGGRVYIDKSCKFYNNAPIVMSHRIQKAERNIVCLPDSTGLSQLKVDSKSFYKLRSDGQPGEISENKWVLANPGSCQLFGTILQTKDNLLYKPYITSITAEVNQFGIIMQIKGISLIGCQLMYIEVRYAQSSVLNDGDDSQLFLLESYASKWDTDTDATAFIPYSSFILRDKKMSIRLIITNSYGGSEYILAEDGDVYETDVVGSGVNIIEEIIEEKTQKKKGLSAQAIIGIFLSVALVGTIIVIIIVACVFKRLNKMNRPELLEVEYPALQEDF
;
A
#
# COMPACT_ATOMS: atom_id res chain seq x y z
N GLU A 1 10.43 2.95 -28.87
CA GLU A 1 9.73 1.70 -29.26
C GLU A 1 9.60 1.47 -30.76
N LYS A 2 9.67 2.49 -31.64
CA LYS A 2 9.32 2.35 -33.06
C LYS A 2 10.27 1.51 -33.94
N ASP A 3 11.45 1.11 -33.46
CA ASP A 3 12.48 0.50 -34.34
C ASP A 3 13.01 -0.87 -33.89
N LYS A 4 12.44 -1.51 -32.85
CA LYS A 4 12.90 -2.84 -32.45
C LYS A 4 12.29 -3.92 -33.37
N PRO A 5 13.08 -4.90 -33.85
CA PRO A 5 12.52 -6.06 -34.52
C PRO A 5 11.59 -6.81 -33.55
N VAL A 6 10.49 -7.35 -34.10
CA VAL A 6 9.46 -8.03 -33.31
C VAL A 6 9.60 -9.53 -33.45
N LEU A 7 9.70 -10.21 -32.30
CA LEU A 7 9.65 -11.66 -32.20
C LEU A 7 8.30 -12.03 -31.56
N GLN A 8 7.41 -12.63 -32.34
CA GLN A 8 6.06 -12.96 -31.88
C GLN A 8 5.60 -14.34 -32.35
N PRO A 9 4.81 -15.06 -31.52
CA PRO A 9 4.13 -16.26 -31.97
C PRO A 9 3.21 -15.99 -33.15
N ARG A 10 3.25 -16.88 -34.15
CA ARG A 10 2.27 -16.86 -35.24
C ARG A 10 1.01 -17.57 -34.76
N GLN A 11 -0.11 -16.85 -34.71
CA GLN A 11 -1.41 -17.41 -34.36
C GLN A 11 -2.42 -17.16 -35.46
N THR A 12 -3.27 -18.16 -35.69
CA THR A 12 -4.49 -18.05 -36.48
C THR A 12 -5.61 -17.51 -35.60
N PHE A 13 -6.56 -16.84 -36.24
CA PHE A 13 -7.66 -16.16 -35.56
C PHE A 13 -8.98 -16.61 -36.17
N SER A 14 -9.95 -16.90 -35.32
CA SER A 14 -11.36 -17.08 -35.67
C SER A 14 -12.15 -15.89 -35.13
N GLY A 15 -12.31 -14.86 -35.95
CA GLY A 15 -12.80 -13.55 -35.49
C GLY A 15 -11.78 -12.87 -34.56
N ASP A 16 -12.23 -12.39 -33.41
CA ASP A 16 -11.38 -11.75 -32.38
C ASP A 16 -10.69 -12.74 -31.43
N ILE A 17 -10.90 -14.04 -31.64
CA ILE A 17 -10.36 -15.09 -30.78
C ILE A 17 -9.15 -15.71 -31.48
N ALA A 18 -7.99 -15.62 -30.85
CA ALA A 18 -6.80 -16.35 -31.31
C ALA A 18 -6.90 -17.83 -30.94
N ASP A 19 -6.47 -18.70 -31.84
CA ASP A 19 -6.39 -20.14 -31.58
C ASP A 19 -5.45 -20.41 -30.40
N GLN A 20 -5.81 -21.41 -29.59
CA GLN A 20 -4.97 -21.88 -28.49
C GLN A 20 -3.66 -22.44 -29.04
N ALA A 21 -2.53 -21.92 -28.59
CA ALA A 21 -1.26 -22.56 -28.88
C ALA A 21 -1.07 -23.77 -27.94
N THR A 22 -0.58 -24.87 -28.49
CA THR A 22 -0.39 -26.15 -27.80
C THR A 22 1.05 -26.37 -27.31
N SER A 23 1.95 -25.43 -27.59
CA SER A 23 3.35 -25.51 -27.17
C SER A 23 3.95 -24.11 -26.94
N ALA A 24 5.00 -24.05 -26.12
CA ALA A 24 5.86 -22.88 -25.99
C ALA A 24 6.37 -22.39 -27.35
N PHE A 25 6.54 -21.07 -27.48
CA PHE A 25 7.07 -20.47 -28.70
C PHE A 25 8.57 -20.77 -28.86
N ILE A 26 9.29 -20.84 -27.75
CA ILE A 26 10.69 -21.27 -27.69
C ILE A 26 10.84 -22.28 -26.57
N SER A 27 11.42 -23.43 -26.87
CA SER A 27 11.77 -24.45 -25.89
C SER A 27 13.26 -24.78 -25.98
N LEU A 28 13.96 -24.64 -24.86
CA LEU A 28 15.38 -24.98 -24.72
C LEU A 28 15.53 -26.18 -23.80
N THR A 29 16.13 -27.26 -24.30
CA THR A 29 16.33 -28.52 -23.58
C THR A 29 17.76 -29.02 -23.71
N GLY A 30 18.14 -30.03 -22.93
CA GLY A 30 19.48 -30.60 -22.94
C GLY A 30 20.54 -29.56 -22.58
N THR A 31 21.51 -29.33 -23.47
CA THR A 31 22.59 -28.35 -23.29
C THR A 31 22.41 -27.09 -24.15
N GLY A 32 21.21 -26.87 -24.69
CA GLY A 32 20.89 -25.77 -25.59
C GLY A 32 21.17 -24.40 -24.96
N LYS A 33 21.76 -23.49 -25.75
CA LYS A 33 22.02 -22.11 -25.33
C LYS A 33 21.41 -21.16 -26.34
N LEU A 34 20.64 -20.19 -25.86
CA LEU A 34 20.02 -19.17 -26.71
C LEU A 34 20.30 -17.79 -26.15
N GLN A 35 20.69 -16.87 -27.04
CA GLN A 35 20.75 -15.45 -26.75
C GLN A 35 19.86 -14.68 -27.72
N ILE A 36 19.00 -13.80 -27.18
CA ILE A 36 18.19 -12.86 -27.96
C ILE A 36 18.59 -11.44 -27.54
N LYS A 37 18.85 -10.57 -28.51
CA LYS A 37 19.29 -9.18 -28.27
C LYS A 37 18.39 -8.18 -28.98
N GLU A 38 17.95 -7.15 -28.27
CA GLU A 38 17.30 -5.95 -28.85
C GLU A 38 15.94 -6.20 -29.53
N PHE A 39 15.26 -7.31 -29.21
CA PHE A 39 13.91 -7.59 -29.72
C PHE A 39 12.80 -7.04 -28.83
N LEU A 40 11.69 -6.66 -29.45
CA LEU A 40 10.38 -6.68 -28.80
C LEU A 40 9.82 -8.09 -28.91
N ILE A 41 9.63 -8.77 -27.79
CA ILE A 41 9.09 -10.13 -27.73
C ILE A 41 7.66 -10.05 -27.19
N THR A 42 6.69 -10.51 -27.98
CA THR A 42 5.28 -10.43 -27.58
C THR A 42 4.77 -11.78 -27.07
N HIS A 43 3.92 -11.73 -26.04
CA HIS A 43 3.18 -12.90 -25.55
C HIS A 43 2.07 -13.28 -26.53
N PHE A 44 1.59 -14.52 -26.47
CA PHE A 44 0.45 -14.99 -27.25
C PHE A 44 -0.80 -14.11 -27.06
N ALA A 45 -1.59 -13.95 -28.12
CA ALA A 45 -2.87 -13.23 -28.11
C ALA A 45 -3.95 -13.96 -27.30
N GLY A 46 -4.06 -15.28 -27.47
CA GLY A 46 -5.14 -16.11 -26.92
C GLY A 46 -4.90 -16.66 -25.52
N LEU A 47 -5.89 -17.41 -25.02
CA LEU A 47 -5.76 -18.23 -23.80
C LEU A 47 -4.76 -19.37 -24.08
N MET A 48 -3.82 -19.55 -23.17
CA MET A 48 -2.71 -20.50 -23.29
C MET A 48 -2.79 -21.52 -22.17
N ASN A 49 -2.05 -22.62 -22.33
CA ASN A 49 -1.71 -23.56 -21.25
C ASN A 49 -0.18 -23.67 -21.02
N GLU A 50 0.63 -22.83 -21.70
CA GLU A 50 2.09 -22.89 -21.64
C GLU A 50 2.75 -21.50 -21.61
N ALA A 51 4.01 -21.47 -21.17
CA ALA A 51 4.87 -20.29 -21.16
C ALA A 51 5.31 -19.87 -22.56
N LEU A 52 5.66 -18.59 -22.76
CA LEU A 52 6.21 -18.13 -24.04
C LEU A 52 7.58 -18.75 -24.34
N ILE A 53 8.49 -18.70 -23.37
CA ILE A 53 9.82 -19.30 -23.45
C ILE A 53 9.96 -20.31 -22.31
N GLN A 54 10.34 -21.54 -22.63
CA GLN A 54 10.59 -22.60 -21.66
C GLN A 54 12.04 -23.06 -21.70
N THR A 55 12.65 -23.25 -20.53
CA THR A 55 14.00 -23.83 -20.40
C THR A 55 13.96 -25.07 -19.51
N ARG A 56 14.74 -26.12 -19.84
CA ARG A 56 14.88 -27.36 -19.06
C ARG A 56 16.33 -27.86 -19.07
N ASP A 57 16.64 -28.81 -18.19
CA ASP A 57 17.94 -29.49 -18.11
C ASP A 57 19.11 -28.50 -17.93
N ASN A 58 20.20 -28.69 -18.68
CA ASN A 58 21.39 -27.84 -18.65
C ASN A 58 21.32 -26.62 -19.59
N SER A 59 20.12 -26.23 -20.01
CA SER A 59 19.96 -25.13 -20.96
C SER A 59 20.23 -23.75 -20.35
N VAL A 60 20.64 -22.81 -21.20
CA VAL A 60 20.95 -21.43 -20.84
C VAL A 60 20.19 -20.46 -21.73
N LEU A 61 19.43 -19.56 -21.13
CA LEU A 61 18.74 -18.46 -21.80
C LEU A 61 19.38 -17.12 -21.42
N LYS A 62 19.70 -16.30 -22.41
CA LYS A 62 20.15 -14.92 -22.21
C LYS A 62 19.31 -13.94 -23.03
N LEU A 63 18.68 -12.98 -22.37
CA LEU A 63 17.99 -11.86 -23.02
C LEU A 63 18.76 -10.57 -22.72
N THR A 64 19.10 -9.81 -23.75
CA THR A 64 19.82 -8.53 -23.60
C THR A 64 19.07 -7.40 -24.32
N SER A 65 18.74 -6.32 -23.62
CA SER A 65 18.06 -5.14 -24.19
C SER A 65 16.69 -5.45 -24.83
N CYS A 66 16.07 -6.56 -24.45
CA CYS A 66 14.77 -6.99 -24.95
C CYS A 66 13.62 -6.27 -24.24
N THR A 67 12.49 -6.12 -24.92
CA THR A 67 11.24 -5.68 -24.32
C THR A 67 10.24 -6.82 -24.37
N LEU A 68 9.67 -7.22 -23.24
CA LEU A 68 8.60 -8.23 -23.14
C LEU A 68 7.26 -7.51 -23.08
N SER A 69 6.34 -7.85 -23.98
CA SER A 69 5.03 -7.18 -24.12
C SER A 69 3.89 -8.17 -24.19
N THR A 70 2.78 -7.87 -23.55
CA THR A 70 1.53 -8.63 -23.68
C THR A 70 0.76 -8.30 -24.96
N CYS A 71 1.16 -7.23 -25.64
CA CYS A 71 0.45 -6.69 -26.80
C CYS A 71 1.09 -7.18 -28.11
N GLN A 72 0.29 -7.85 -28.94
CA GLN A 72 0.70 -8.29 -30.27
C GLN A 72 0.91 -7.10 -31.23
N ARG A 73 1.66 -7.36 -32.30
CA ARG A 73 1.96 -6.36 -33.33
C ARG A 73 1.49 -6.86 -34.71
N ALA A 74 0.91 -5.96 -35.49
CA ALA A 74 0.55 -6.21 -36.88
C ALA A 74 1.40 -5.32 -37.79
N LYS A 75 1.84 -5.88 -38.92
CA LYS A 75 2.49 -5.10 -39.97
C LYS A 75 1.42 -4.59 -40.94
N THR A 76 1.28 -3.28 -41.04
CA THR A 76 0.39 -2.61 -42.00
C THR A 76 1.25 -1.77 -42.93
N GLY A 77 1.52 -2.29 -44.13
CA GLY A 77 2.50 -1.69 -45.04
C GLY A 77 3.91 -1.69 -44.43
N ASN A 78 4.52 -0.51 -44.29
CA ASN A 78 5.84 -0.33 -43.68
C ASN A 78 5.80 0.02 -42.18
N ILE A 79 4.61 0.02 -41.57
CA ILE A 79 4.41 0.42 -40.18
C ILE A 79 4.06 -0.82 -39.37
N ILE A 80 4.67 -0.94 -38.19
CA ILE A 80 4.28 -1.92 -37.17
C ILE A 80 3.32 -1.22 -36.22
N VAL A 81 2.07 -1.66 -36.19
CA VAL A 81 1.02 -1.13 -35.32
C VAL A 81 0.71 -2.11 -34.20
N LEU A 82 0.24 -1.56 -33.08
CA LEU A 82 -0.40 -2.34 -32.02
C LEU A 82 -1.63 -3.04 -32.61
N ASN A 83 -1.69 -4.36 -32.46
CA ASN A 83 -2.93 -5.08 -32.74
C ASN A 83 -3.86 -4.82 -31.54
N ASN A 84 -5.08 -4.34 -31.76
CA ASN A 84 -6.00 -3.74 -30.77
C ASN A 84 -6.57 -4.73 -29.71
N PHE A 85 -5.72 -5.56 -29.13
CA PHE A 85 -6.08 -6.40 -28.01
C PHE A 85 -5.85 -5.63 -26.72
N LYS A 86 -6.91 -5.46 -25.91
CA LYS A 86 -6.78 -5.00 -24.52
C LYS A 86 -5.74 -5.88 -23.81
N PRO A 87 -4.93 -5.34 -22.89
CA PRO A 87 -4.05 -6.16 -22.06
C PRO A 87 -4.89 -7.18 -21.30
N ILE A 88 -4.90 -8.43 -21.76
CA ILE A 88 -5.54 -9.53 -21.05
C ILE A 88 -4.54 -10.00 -19.99
N SER A 89 -4.97 -10.09 -18.74
CA SER A 89 -4.20 -10.75 -17.69
C SER A 89 -3.73 -12.12 -18.19
N LYS A 90 -2.44 -12.38 -18.16
CA LYS A 90 -1.88 -13.63 -18.69
C LYS A 90 -1.97 -14.72 -17.64
N ALA A 91 -2.50 -15.87 -18.02
CA ALA A 91 -2.53 -17.04 -17.14
C ALA A 91 -1.20 -17.83 -17.13
N PHE A 92 -0.25 -17.47 -18.00
CA PHE A 92 1.04 -18.16 -18.16
C PHE A 92 2.21 -17.18 -18.32
N PRO A 93 3.41 -17.54 -17.83
CA PRO A 93 4.58 -16.66 -17.82
C PRO A 93 5.10 -16.33 -19.21
N PHE A 94 5.88 -15.26 -19.31
CA PHE A 94 6.80 -15.06 -20.44
C PHE A 94 7.92 -16.09 -20.41
N ILE A 95 8.48 -16.35 -19.22
CA ILE A 95 9.60 -17.27 -19.06
C ILE A 95 9.25 -18.28 -17.98
N PHE A 96 9.26 -19.56 -18.35
CA PHE A 96 9.23 -20.66 -17.41
C PHE A 96 10.58 -21.39 -17.38
N GLY A 97 11.27 -21.29 -16.26
CA GLY A 97 12.64 -21.78 -16.11
C GLY A 97 12.73 -23.05 -15.28
N LYS A 98 13.17 -24.15 -15.89
CA LYS A 98 13.72 -25.35 -15.21
C LYS A 98 15.16 -25.65 -15.63
N GLY A 99 15.71 -24.85 -16.55
CA GLY A 99 17.06 -24.99 -17.05
C GLY A 99 18.13 -24.54 -16.06
N LYS A 100 19.40 -24.73 -16.41
CA LYS A 100 20.56 -24.36 -15.58
C LYS A 100 20.66 -22.86 -15.30
N GLN A 101 20.42 -22.01 -16.31
CA GLN A 101 20.65 -20.59 -16.13
C GLN A 101 19.76 -19.70 -17.00
N ILE A 102 19.25 -18.62 -16.40
CA ILE A 102 18.51 -17.56 -17.09
C ILE A 102 19.15 -16.21 -16.75
N ILE A 103 19.53 -15.44 -17.77
CA ILE A 103 20.18 -14.13 -17.64
C ILE A 103 19.36 -13.08 -18.37
N LEU A 104 18.97 -12.03 -17.66
CA LEU A 104 18.29 -10.85 -18.18
C LEU A 104 19.18 -9.63 -17.97
N GLU A 105 19.56 -8.97 -19.06
CA GLU A 105 20.36 -7.74 -19.04
C GLU A 105 19.58 -6.63 -19.75
N ASN A 106 19.30 -5.53 -19.05
CA ASN A 106 18.55 -4.39 -19.59
C ASN A 106 17.21 -4.78 -20.22
N VAL A 107 16.53 -5.79 -19.65
CA VAL A 107 15.23 -6.26 -20.13
C VAL A 107 14.13 -5.40 -19.52
N GLN A 108 13.18 -4.96 -20.34
CA GLN A 108 11.98 -4.29 -19.88
C GLN A 108 10.77 -5.21 -20.04
N LEU A 109 10.10 -5.55 -18.94
CA LEU A 109 8.77 -6.13 -18.97
C LEU A 109 7.75 -4.99 -18.88
N GLN A 110 7.01 -4.78 -19.97
CA GLN A 110 5.96 -3.76 -20.02
C GLN A 110 4.85 -4.05 -19.00
N PRO A 111 4.08 -3.02 -18.60
CA PRO A 111 3.01 -3.16 -17.64
C PRO A 111 2.08 -4.33 -17.98
N SER A 112 2.03 -5.32 -17.09
CA SER A 112 1.29 -6.57 -17.30
C SER A 112 0.60 -7.04 -16.01
N ASN A 113 -0.49 -7.79 -16.13
CA ASN A 113 -1.10 -8.52 -15.03
C ASN A 113 -1.02 -10.04 -15.31
N PHE A 114 -0.83 -10.84 -14.27
CA PHE A 114 -0.65 -12.29 -14.34
C PHE A 114 -1.64 -12.99 -13.41
N LYS A 115 -2.60 -13.70 -13.98
CA LYS A 115 -3.66 -14.39 -13.23
C LYS A 115 -3.17 -15.76 -12.80
N ASN A 116 -3.11 -16.02 -11.50
CA ASN A 116 -2.62 -17.28 -10.91
C ASN A 116 -1.20 -17.70 -11.36
N CYS A 117 -0.40 -16.77 -11.90
CA CYS A 117 0.96 -17.05 -12.38
C CYS A 117 1.87 -15.82 -12.23
N TYR A 118 3.13 -15.96 -12.59
CA TYR A 118 4.11 -14.86 -12.55
C TYR A 118 4.61 -14.54 -13.94
N GLY A 119 5.09 -13.31 -14.19
CA GLY A 119 5.70 -12.96 -15.47
C GLY A 119 6.92 -13.82 -15.82
N ILE A 120 7.74 -14.11 -14.81
CA ILE A 120 8.86 -15.03 -14.84
C ILE A 120 8.64 -16.04 -13.71
N SER A 121 8.58 -17.32 -14.04
CA SER A 121 8.38 -18.40 -13.08
C SER A 121 9.52 -19.41 -13.19
N LEU A 122 10.27 -19.58 -12.11
CA LEU A 122 11.44 -20.45 -12.05
C LEU A 122 11.20 -21.56 -11.02
N ASP A 123 11.43 -22.79 -11.43
CA ASP A 123 11.18 -24.01 -10.65
C ASP A 123 12.36 -24.97 -10.84
N GLY A 124 13.38 -24.79 -10.01
CA GLY A 124 14.61 -25.57 -10.04
C GLY A 124 14.40 -26.99 -9.55
N SER A 125 15.19 -27.93 -10.08
CA SER A 125 15.26 -29.29 -9.54
C SER A 125 16.15 -29.33 -8.30
N SER A 126 16.00 -30.36 -7.45
CA SER A 126 16.87 -30.56 -6.28
C SER A 126 18.25 -31.12 -6.63
N SER A 127 18.47 -31.57 -7.87
CA SER A 127 19.68 -32.29 -8.29
C SER A 127 20.61 -31.49 -9.20
N GLY A 128 20.42 -30.16 -9.30
CA GLY A 128 21.20 -29.30 -10.19
C GLY A 128 21.38 -27.89 -9.66
N GLU A 129 22.47 -27.23 -10.07
CA GLU A 129 22.70 -25.82 -9.80
C GLU A 129 21.92 -24.97 -10.81
N HIS A 130 20.92 -24.26 -10.32
CA HIS A 130 20.07 -23.36 -11.09
C HIS A 130 20.36 -21.91 -10.71
N SER A 131 20.52 -21.03 -11.70
CA SER A 131 20.80 -19.60 -11.46
C SER A 131 19.94 -18.65 -12.28
N PHE A 132 19.52 -17.55 -11.67
CA PHE A 132 18.77 -16.48 -12.30
C PHE A 132 19.46 -15.15 -12.02
N ILE A 133 19.75 -14.40 -13.08
CA ILE A 133 20.42 -13.12 -12.99
C ILE A 133 19.58 -12.09 -13.73
N ALA A 134 19.11 -11.05 -13.04
CA ALA A 134 18.50 -9.87 -13.62
C ALA A 134 19.39 -8.67 -13.33
N ASN A 135 19.85 -7.99 -14.37
CA ASN A 135 20.73 -6.83 -14.26
C ASN A 135 20.20 -5.66 -15.12
N GLY A 136 20.06 -4.47 -14.55
CA GLY A 136 19.61 -3.28 -15.30
C GLY A 136 18.16 -3.37 -15.81
N CYS A 137 17.34 -4.28 -15.27
CA CYS A 137 16.02 -4.59 -15.81
C CYS A 137 14.93 -3.68 -15.23
N ILE A 138 13.84 -3.49 -15.99
CA ILE A 138 12.65 -2.77 -15.55
C ILE A 138 11.47 -3.74 -15.63
N PHE A 139 10.78 -3.96 -14.51
CA PHE A 139 9.61 -4.82 -14.42
C PHE A 139 8.41 -4.01 -13.94
N GLU A 140 7.35 -3.99 -14.77
CA GLU A 140 6.16 -3.18 -14.49
C GLU A 140 4.91 -4.07 -14.35
N GLU A 141 4.18 -3.93 -13.24
CA GLU A 141 2.88 -4.58 -13.02
C GLU A 141 1.71 -3.61 -13.18
N LEU A 142 0.55 -4.07 -13.68
CA LEU A 142 -0.67 -3.24 -13.89
C LEU A 142 -1.66 -3.28 -12.72
N GLY A 143 -1.30 -3.93 -11.61
CA GLY A 143 -2.18 -4.17 -10.46
C GLY A 143 -2.62 -5.64 -10.37
N LYS A 144 -3.06 -6.03 -9.17
CA LYS A 144 -3.37 -7.42 -8.80
C LYS A 144 -4.68 -7.52 -8.05
N GLU A 145 -5.55 -8.39 -8.55
CA GLU A 145 -6.71 -8.90 -7.82
C GLU A 145 -6.29 -9.91 -6.75
N GLU A 146 -7.23 -10.30 -5.89
CA GLU A 146 -7.08 -11.46 -5.01
C GLU A 146 -6.80 -12.70 -5.90
N ASP A 147 -5.77 -13.49 -5.58
CA ASP A 147 -5.24 -14.63 -6.36
C ASP A 147 -4.34 -14.33 -7.59
N ASP A 148 -4.18 -13.07 -8.01
CA ASP A 148 -3.20 -12.73 -9.06
C ASP A 148 -1.76 -12.95 -8.55
N GLY A 149 -0.88 -13.47 -9.41
CA GLY A 149 0.53 -13.64 -9.06
C GLY A 149 1.35 -12.38 -9.32
N GLY A 150 2.67 -12.54 -9.41
CA GLY A 150 3.62 -11.42 -9.44
C GLY A 150 4.42 -11.27 -10.73
N LEU A 151 5.53 -10.56 -10.64
CA LEU A 151 6.46 -10.37 -11.75
C LEU A 151 7.48 -11.52 -11.81
N ILE A 152 8.00 -11.93 -10.66
CA ILE A 152 9.05 -12.96 -10.55
C ILE A 152 8.70 -13.95 -9.43
N LYS A 153 8.75 -15.24 -9.74
CA LYS A 153 8.75 -16.33 -8.74
C LYS A 153 9.98 -17.18 -8.95
N SER A 154 10.74 -17.40 -7.89
CA SER A 154 11.99 -18.16 -7.91
C SER A 154 11.98 -19.23 -6.84
N ILE A 155 11.95 -20.50 -7.25
CA ILE A 155 12.04 -21.67 -6.36
C ILE A 155 13.30 -22.45 -6.71
N LYS A 156 14.17 -22.71 -5.72
CA LYS A 156 15.43 -23.48 -5.90
C LYS A 156 16.38 -22.92 -6.96
N PHE A 157 16.40 -21.59 -7.11
CA PHE A 157 17.29 -20.86 -8.00
C PHE A 157 18.14 -19.89 -7.19
N THR A 158 19.45 -19.99 -7.35
CA THR A 158 20.40 -18.97 -6.91
C THR A 158 20.10 -17.67 -7.69
N THR A 159 19.55 -16.67 -7.01
CA THR A 159 18.96 -15.49 -7.65
C THR A 159 19.79 -14.23 -7.40
N VAL A 160 20.06 -13.46 -8.45
CA VAL A 160 20.72 -12.14 -8.37
C VAL A 160 19.85 -11.11 -9.08
N ILE A 161 19.40 -10.09 -8.36
CA ILE A 161 18.66 -8.94 -8.92
C ILE A 161 19.49 -7.68 -8.64
N LYS A 162 20.02 -7.06 -9.69
CA LYS A 162 20.93 -5.94 -9.59
C LYS A 162 20.53 -4.79 -10.50
N ASP A 163 20.67 -3.55 -10.02
CA ASP A 163 20.44 -2.34 -10.83
C ASP A 163 19.04 -2.32 -11.48
N CYS A 164 18.04 -2.94 -10.83
CA CYS A 164 16.69 -3.11 -11.40
C CYS A 164 15.68 -2.08 -10.87
N ILE A 165 14.58 -1.91 -11.59
CA ILE A 165 13.40 -1.17 -11.15
C ILE A 165 12.19 -2.10 -11.22
N ILE A 166 11.52 -2.30 -10.10
CA ILE A 166 10.30 -3.08 -9.97
C ILE A 166 9.22 -2.13 -9.49
N ARG A 167 8.20 -1.90 -10.33
CA ARG A 167 7.21 -0.87 -10.05
C ARG A 167 5.82 -1.18 -10.57
N PHE A 168 4.85 -0.43 -10.07
CA PHE A 168 3.56 -0.31 -10.72
C PHE A 168 3.65 0.53 -12.00
N GLY A 169 3.10 0.03 -13.10
CA GLY A 169 3.09 0.67 -14.42
C GLY A 169 1.98 1.71 -14.53
N SER A 170 2.34 2.99 -14.43
CA SER A 170 1.41 4.12 -14.32
C SER A 170 0.83 4.65 -15.66
N ASN A 171 0.84 3.88 -16.74
CA ASN A 171 0.19 4.31 -18.00
C ASN A 171 -1.34 4.20 -17.97
N LEU A 172 -1.91 3.65 -16.90
CA LEU A 172 -3.31 3.88 -16.57
C LEU A 172 -3.35 5.06 -15.60
N THR A 173 -3.82 6.21 -16.09
CA THR A 173 -4.35 7.30 -15.26
C THR A 173 -5.61 6.82 -14.55
N VAL A 174 -5.49 5.82 -13.69
CA VAL A 174 -6.48 5.63 -12.65
C VAL A 174 -6.06 6.59 -11.57
N SER A 175 -6.84 7.66 -11.43
CA SER A 175 -6.73 8.52 -10.26
C SER A 175 -6.70 7.60 -9.03
N GLN A 176 -5.61 7.67 -8.24
CA GLN A 176 -5.53 7.01 -6.93
C GLN A 176 -6.66 7.48 -6.00
N SER A 177 -7.52 8.43 -6.41
CA SER A 177 -8.74 8.79 -5.71
C SER A 177 -9.93 7.87 -6.00
N GLU A 178 -10.09 7.29 -7.20
CA GLU A 178 -11.34 6.60 -7.57
C GLU A 178 -11.41 5.12 -7.14
N ILE A 179 -10.29 4.41 -7.05
CA ILE A 179 -10.27 3.01 -6.54
C ILE A 179 -10.51 2.97 -5.02
N TYR A 180 -10.17 4.05 -4.29
CA TYR A 180 -9.99 4.02 -2.84
C TYR A 180 -11.19 4.58 -2.04
N LEU A 181 -12.17 5.21 -2.69
CA LEU A 181 -13.25 5.94 -2.01
C LEU A 181 -14.56 5.17 -1.81
N ASN A 182 -14.76 4.00 -2.44
CA ASN A 182 -16.11 3.42 -2.55
C ASN A 182 -16.40 2.13 -1.75
N LYS A 183 -15.58 1.75 -0.76
CA LYS A 183 -15.95 0.65 0.16
C LYS A 183 -15.73 1.02 1.62
N LYS A 184 -16.63 1.83 2.18
CA LYS A 184 -16.90 1.83 3.62
C LYS A 184 -17.65 0.54 3.96
N SER A 185 -16.93 -0.50 4.35
CA SER A 185 -17.53 -1.72 4.90
C SER A 185 -17.37 -1.71 6.42
N ASN A 186 -18.48 -1.84 7.14
CA ASN A 186 -18.51 -2.00 8.60
C ASN A 186 -18.02 -3.38 9.07
N ASN A 187 -17.77 -4.31 8.14
CA ASN A 187 -17.13 -5.59 8.43
C ASN A 187 -15.66 -5.49 8.05
N VAL A 188 -14.79 -5.29 9.05
CA VAL A 188 -13.35 -5.50 8.94
C VAL A 188 -13.06 -6.88 9.55
N PRO A 189 -12.81 -7.92 8.74
CA PRO A 189 -12.45 -9.23 9.27
C PRO A 189 -11.13 -9.15 10.04
N LEU A 190 -11.04 -9.89 11.14
CA LEU A 190 -9.91 -9.92 12.09
C LEU A 190 -8.54 -10.24 11.45
N ASP A 191 -8.49 -10.82 10.25
CA ASP A 191 -7.29 -11.52 9.72
C ASP A 191 -6.63 -10.90 8.46
N LYS A 192 -6.94 -9.67 8.07
CA LYS A 192 -6.61 -9.21 6.69
C LYS A 192 -5.25 -8.55 6.45
N CYS A 193 -4.29 -8.67 7.37
CA CYS A 193 -2.90 -8.32 7.01
C CYS A 193 -2.16 -9.44 6.28
N GLU A 194 -2.81 -10.57 6.02
CA GLU A 194 -2.26 -11.63 5.18
C GLU A 194 -2.10 -11.13 3.74
N TRP A 195 -0.84 -11.03 3.33
CA TRP A 195 -0.48 -10.93 1.93
C TRP A 195 -0.19 -12.33 1.43
N GLN A 196 -1.10 -12.84 0.61
CA GLN A 196 -0.93 -14.14 -0.05
C GLN A 196 -0.06 -14.05 -1.31
N THR A 197 0.25 -12.82 -1.77
CA THR A 197 0.95 -12.58 -3.03
C THR A 197 1.99 -11.47 -2.89
N SER A 198 2.91 -11.34 -3.86
CA SER A 198 3.93 -10.28 -3.94
C SER A 198 4.40 -10.11 -5.39
N SER A 199 5.18 -9.06 -5.68
CA SER A 199 5.77 -8.86 -7.00
C SER A 199 6.96 -9.79 -7.23
N VAL A 200 7.71 -10.12 -6.17
CA VAL A 200 8.84 -11.05 -6.21
C VAL A 200 8.69 -12.07 -5.09
N SER A 201 8.50 -13.34 -5.43
CA SER A 201 8.51 -14.47 -4.48
C SER A 201 9.80 -15.27 -4.62
N LEU A 202 10.46 -15.56 -3.49
CA LEU A 202 11.76 -16.22 -3.40
C LEU A 202 11.70 -17.37 -2.40
N SER A 203 12.07 -18.58 -2.82
CA SER A 203 12.02 -19.76 -1.98
C SER A 203 13.15 -20.75 -2.26
N GLN A 204 13.49 -21.52 -1.21
CA GLN A 204 14.34 -22.70 -1.30
C GLN A 204 15.72 -22.49 -1.97
N GLU A 205 16.29 -21.29 -1.88
CA GLU A 205 17.69 -21.00 -2.25
C GLU A 205 18.13 -19.60 -1.78
N VAL A 206 19.37 -19.21 -2.10
CA VAL A 206 19.88 -17.86 -1.86
C VAL A 206 19.45 -16.85 -2.93
N ALA A 207 19.09 -15.64 -2.51
CA ALA A 207 18.91 -14.49 -3.36
C ALA A 207 19.73 -13.27 -2.88
N TRP A 208 20.38 -12.56 -3.81
CA TRP A 208 21.04 -11.28 -3.57
C TRP A 208 20.35 -10.18 -4.39
N ILE A 209 20.01 -9.09 -3.71
CA ILE A 209 19.35 -7.94 -4.30
C ILE A 209 20.19 -6.70 -4.01
N ASP A 210 20.62 -6.01 -5.06
CA ASP A 210 21.51 -4.85 -4.99
C ASP A 210 21.03 -3.74 -5.93
N ASN A 211 21.19 -2.49 -5.50
CA ASN A 211 20.86 -1.25 -6.21
C ASN A 211 19.50 -1.30 -6.94
N THR A 212 18.52 -1.94 -6.32
CA THR A 212 17.21 -2.20 -6.91
C THR A 212 16.14 -1.36 -6.24
N THR A 213 15.26 -0.78 -7.05
CA THR A 213 14.15 0.05 -6.57
C THR A 213 12.84 -0.73 -6.64
N PHE A 214 12.09 -0.74 -5.54
CA PHE A 214 10.73 -1.28 -5.44
C PHE A 214 9.77 -0.14 -5.09
N THR A 215 8.80 0.16 -5.96
CA THR A 215 7.89 1.30 -5.73
C THR A 215 6.49 1.16 -6.32
N GLY A 216 5.47 1.69 -5.64
CA GLY A 216 4.08 1.66 -6.12
C GLY A 216 3.39 0.30 -5.99
N LEU A 217 4.02 -0.69 -5.33
CA LEU A 217 3.55 -2.07 -5.30
C LEU A 217 2.53 -2.28 -4.18
N SER A 218 1.34 -2.74 -4.55
CA SER A 218 0.16 -2.72 -3.66
C SER A 218 -0.29 -4.08 -3.13
N ARG A 219 0.43 -5.13 -3.50
CA ARG A 219 0.37 -6.44 -2.83
C ARG A 219 1.76 -6.88 -2.39
N GLY A 220 2.73 -5.98 -2.43
CA GLY A 220 4.06 -6.19 -1.86
C GLY A 220 5.19 -6.39 -2.81
N ALA A 221 6.35 -5.94 -2.34
CA ALA A 221 7.56 -5.98 -3.13
C ALA A 221 8.16 -7.39 -3.14
N ILE A 222 8.39 -7.97 -1.95
CA ILE A 222 9.11 -9.24 -1.79
C ILE A 222 8.38 -10.15 -0.82
N GLN A 223 8.21 -11.41 -1.20
CA GLN A 223 7.83 -12.51 -0.33
C GLN A 223 8.96 -13.53 -0.25
N ILE A 224 9.27 -13.95 0.97
CA ILE A 224 10.28 -14.94 1.28
C ILE A 224 9.55 -16.15 1.83
N ASP A 225 9.48 -17.18 0.98
CA ASP A 225 8.84 -18.44 1.29
C ASP A 225 9.87 -19.43 1.84
N GLN A 226 9.38 -20.61 2.23
CA GLN A 226 10.13 -21.66 2.93
C GLN A 226 11.55 -21.88 2.38
N GLY A 227 12.53 -21.85 3.28
CA GLY A 227 13.94 -22.10 2.97
C GLY A 227 14.62 -21.02 2.12
N GLY A 228 13.95 -19.92 1.82
CA GLY A 228 14.53 -18.77 1.13
C GLY A 228 15.54 -18.04 2.02
N ARG A 229 16.70 -17.68 1.46
CA ARG A 229 17.74 -16.88 2.13
C ARG A 229 18.00 -15.62 1.32
N VAL A 230 17.47 -14.47 1.76
CA VAL A 230 17.48 -13.24 0.98
C VAL A 230 18.40 -12.21 1.60
N TYR A 231 19.29 -11.66 0.78
CA TYR A 231 20.25 -10.61 1.14
C TYR A 231 19.94 -9.35 0.31
N ILE A 232 19.54 -8.27 0.98
CA ILE A 232 19.20 -6.99 0.37
C ILE A 232 20.25 -5.96 0.80
N ASP A 233 20.95 -5.38 -0.18
CA ASP A 233 21.93 -4.34 0.06
C ASP A 233 21.29 -3.00 0.44
N LYS A 234 22.03 -2.18 1.20
CA LYS A 234 21.63 -0.82 1.60
C LYS A 234 21.36 0.13 0.43
N SER A 235 21.89 -0.17 -0.75
CA SER A 235 21.67 0.57 -1.99
C SER A 235 20.24 0.41 -2.53
N CYS A 236 19.51 -0.63 -2.11
CA CYS A 236 18.13 -0.86 -2.51
C CYS A 236 17.19 0.21 -1.94
N LYS A 237 16.10 0.49 -2.64
CA LYS A 237 15.12 1.52 -2.27
C LYS A 237 13.71 0.96 -2.28
N PHE A 238 13.04 1.06 -1.15
CA PHE A 238 11.63 0.73 -0.96
C PHE A 238 10.85 1.99 -0.59
N TYR A 239 9.82 2.36 -1.35
CA TYR A 239 8.96 3.52 -1.06
C TYR A 239 7.64 3.45 -1.83
N ASN A 240 6.56 4.02 -1.30
CA ASN A 240 5.24 4.11 -1.96
C ASN A 240 4.60 2.74 -2.24
N ASN A 241 4.93 1.70 -1.48
CA ASN A 241 4.42 0.34 -1.70
C ASN A 241 3.17 0.08 -0.84
N ALA A 242 2.05 0.72 -1.18
CA ALA A 242 0.85 0.77 -0.34
C ALA A 242 -0.23 -0.24 -0.75
N PRO A 243 -0.85 -0.99 0.19
CA PRO A 243 -1.88 -1.96 -0.12
C PRO A 243 -3.10 -1.32 -0.80
N ILE A 244 -3.77 -2.07 -1.67
CA ILE A 244 -5.10 -1.72 -2.17
C ILE A 244 -6.09 -2.01 -1.03
N VAL A 245 -6.72 -1.00 -0.40
CA VAL A 245 -7.53 -1.27 0.82
C VAL A 245 -8.91 -0.65 0.87
N MET A 246 -9.80 -1.44 1.49
CA MET A 246 -11.17 -1.14 1.93
C MET A 246 -11.26 -0.47 3.32
N SER A 247 -10.13 -0.17 3.99
CA SER A 247 -10.09 0.51 5.30
C SER A 247 -8.99 1.58 5.33
N HIS A 248 -9.31 2.78 5.82
CA HIS A 248 -8.40 3.93 5.88
C HIS A 248 -7.14 3.70 6.76
N ARG A 249 -7.20 2.80 7.76
CA ARG A 249 -6.04 2.44 8.61
C ARG A 249 -4.97 1.71 7.80
N ILE A 250 -5.40 0.76 6.96
CA ILE A 250 -4.49 -0.10 6.19
C ILE A 250 -4.04 0.62 4.91
N GLN A 251 -4.81 1.59 4.38
CA GLN A 251 -4.40 2.41 3.19
C GLN A 251 -3.03 3.05 3.34
N LYS A 252 -2.56 3.22 4.58
CA LYS A 252 -1.29 3.85 4.93
C LYS A 252 -0.21 2.85 5.38
N ALA A 253 -0.53 1.57 5.37
CA ALA A 253 0.39 0.50 5.76
C ALA A 253 1.22 0.07 4.55
N GLU A 254 2.24 0.83 4.12
CA GLU A 254 3.02 0.47 2.92
C GLU A 254 3.94 -0.76 3.18
N ARG A 255 3.41 -1.99 3.11
CA ARG A 255 4.19 -3.21 3.44
C ARG A 255 5.15 -3.56 2.29
N ASN A 256 6.40 -3.86 2.61
CA ASN A 256 7.44 -4.05 1.60
C ASN A 256 7.88 -5.51 1.48
N ILE A 257 8.14 -6.16 2.62
CA ILE A 257 8.71 -7.52 2.66
C ILE A 257 7.86 -8.41 3.56
N VAL A 258 7.54 -9.60 3.09
CA VAL A 258 6.85 -10.66 3.84
C VAL A 258 7.78 -11.86 3.99
N CYS A 259 7.93 -12.37 5.20
CA CYS A 259 8.75 -13.52 5.57
C CYS A 259 7.98 -14.40 6.57
N LEU A 260 6.99 -15.13 6.05
CA LEU A 260 6.04 -15.95 6.82
C LEU A 260 5.89 -17.34 6.20
N PRO A 261 6.90 -18.23 6.26
CA PRO A 261 6.75 -19.57 5.69
C PRO A 261 5.82 -20.46 6.54
N ASP A 262 4.94 -21.21 5.87
CA ASP A 262 3.86 -22.02 6.47
C ASP A 262 4.32 -23.35 7.13
N SER A 263 5.55 -23.81 6.89
CA SER A 263 6.01 -25.14 7.36
C SER A 263 7.53 -25.23 7.58
N THR A 264 7.99 -26.40 8.09
CA THR A 264 9.36 -26.70 8.54
C THR A 264 10.44 -26.30 7.52
N GLY A 265 11.02 -25.13 7.70
CA GLY A 265 12.12 -24.62 6.88
C GLY A 265 12.39 -23.16 7.22
N LEU A 266 13.45 -22.90 7.99
CA LEU A 266 13.81 -21.56 8.43
C LEU A 266 14.17 -20.70 7.22
N SER A 267 13.37 -19.65 6.99
CA SER A 267 13.71 -18.61 6.01
C SER A 267 14.61 -17.57 6.66
N GLN A 268 15.37 -16.84 5.85
CA GLN A 268 16.32 -15.85 6.32
C GLN A 268 16.22 -14.55 5.52
N LEU A 269 16.25 -13.43 6.21
CA LEU A 269 16.26 -12.10 5.62
C LEU A 269 17.37 -11.26 6.23
N LYS A 270 18.33 -10.84 5.41
CA LYS A 270 19.27 -9.76 5.74
C LYS A 270 18.90 -8.52 4.94
N VAL A 271 18.57 -7.43 5.62
CA VAL A 271 18.29 -6.13 4.96
C VAL A 271 18.84 -5.00 5.81
N ASP A 272 19.30 -3.93 5.14
CA ASP A 272 19.68 -2.71 5.82
C ASP A 272 18.45 -1.81 6.05
N SER A 273 18.28 -1.32 7.28
CA SER A 273 17.26 -0.34 7.63
C SER A 273 17.29 0.93 6.76
N LYS A 274 18.42 1.27 6.13
CA LYS A 274 18.55 2.43 5.24
C LYS A 274 17.93 2.22 3.86
N SER A 275 17.41 1.04 3.54
CA SER A 275 16.77 0.77 2.26
C SER A 275 15.32 1.28 2.16
N PHE A 276 14.72 1.73 3.25
CA PHE A 276 13.31 2.14 3.32
C PHE A 276 13.17 3.65 3.38
N TYR A 277 12.35 4.23 2.50
CA TYR A 277 12.23 5.67 2.30
C TYR A 277 10.76 6.11 2.30
N LYS A 278 10.50 7.30 2.83
CA LYS A 278 9.21 8.00 2.69
C LYS A 278 9.07 8.50 1.25
N LEU A 279 7.84 8.57 0.74
CA LEU A 279 7.56 9.21 -0.56
C LEU A 279 7.56 10.74 -0.40
N ARG A 280 8.28 11.45 -1.28
CA ARG A 280 8.20 12.91 -1.41
C ARG A 280 7.04 13.33 -2.31
N SER A 281 6.62 14.59 -2.20
CA SER A 281 5.58 15.19 -3.05
C SER A 281 5.90 15.19 -4.55
N ASP A 282 7.18 15.05 -4.92
CA ASP A 282 7.65 14.94 -6.31
C ASP A 282 7.67 13.49 -6.83
N GLY A 283 7.19 12.54 -6.04
CA GLY A 283 7.15 11.12 -6.41
C GLY A 283 8.47 10.37 -6.21
N GLN A 284 9.49 11.01 -5.63
CA GLN A 284 10.83 10.43 -5.43
C GLN A 284 11.04 9.93 -3.99
N PRO A 285 12.03 9.05 -3.74
CA PRO A 285 12.41 8.66 -2.38
C PRO A 285 12.91 9.86 -1.59
N GLY A 286 12.34 10.04 -0.39
CA GLY A 286 12.65 11.11 0.54
C GLY A 286 13.61 10.72 1.64
N GLU A 287 13.26 11.07 2.86
CA GLU A 287 14.01 10.67 4.04
C GLU A 287 13.85 9.17 4.31
N ILE A 288 14.81 8.60 5.02
CA ILE A 288 14.74 7.22 5.48
C ILE A 288 13.48 7.08 6.35
N SER A 289 12.61 6.14 6.01
CA SER A 289 11.42 5.84 6.79
C SER A 289 11.84 5.23 8.11
N GLU A 290 11.39 5.76 9.25
CA GLU A 290 11.57 5.09 10.55
C GLU A 290 10.89 3.73 10.57
N ASN A 291 9.82 3.60 9.78
CA ASN A 291 9.04 2.39 9.65
C ASN A 291 9.56 1.51 8.50
N LYS A 292 10.20 0.39 8.86
CA LYS A 292 10.93 -0.48 7.92
C LYS A 292 10.08 -1.59 7.28
N TRP A 293 8.83 -1.74 7.73
CA TRP A 293 7.76 -2.42 7.00
C TRP A 293 8.12 -3.82 6.47
N VAL A 294 8.70 -4.63 7.36
CA VAL A 294 8.96 -6.08 7.20
C VAL A 294 7.96 -6.86 8.07
N LEU A 295 7.23 -7.79 7.47
CA LEU A 295 6.38 -8.76 8.15
C LEU A 295 7.17 -10.07 8.29
N ALA A 296 7.56 -10.46 9.51
CA ALA A 296 8.33 -11.67 9.74
C ALA A 296 7.82 -12.42 10.98
N ASN A 297 7.76 -13.76 10.90
CA ASN A 297 7.46 -14.61 12.05
C ASN A 297 8.79 -15.08 12.67
N PRO A 298 9.11 -14.69 13.92
CA PRO A 298 10.36 -15.08 14.57
C PRO A 298 10.58 -16.60 14.67
N GLY A 299 9.50 -17.39 14.72
CA GLY A 299 9.56 -18.85 14.78
C GLY A 299 9.91 -19.52 13.45
N SER A 300 9.73 -18.83 12.33
CA SER A 300 9.90 -19.43 10.98
C SER A 300 10.75 -18.59 10.02
N CYS A 301 11.10 -17.36 10.40
CA CYS A 301 11.98 -16.44 9.68
C CYS A 301 13.02 -15.80 10.60
N GLN A 302 14.30 -15.94 10.24
CA GLN A 302 15.42 -15.32 10.94
C GLN A 302 15.85 -14.02 10.26
N LEU A 303 15.94 -12.94 11.03
CA LEU A 303 16.38 -11.64 10.53
C LEU A 303 17.86 -11.39 10.82
N PHE A 304 18.52 -10.63 9.94
CA PHE A 304 19.93 -10.26 10.03
C PHE A 304 20.18 -8.82 9.55
N GLY A 305 21.32 -8.24 9.94
CA GLY A 305 21.74 -6.90 9.52
C GLY A 305 21.24 -5.80 10.46
N THR A 306 21.19 -4.55 9.98
CA THR A 306 20.76 -3.41 10.81
C THR A 306 19.26 -3.43 11.13
N ILE A 307 18.47 -4.23 10.41
CA ILE A 307 17.05 -4.48 10.73
C ILE A 307 16.84 -5.17 12.09
N LEU A 308 17.88 -5.81 12.66
CA LEU A 308 17.84 -6.37 14.01
C LEU A 308 17.97 -5.32 15.12
N GLN A 309 18.64 -4.19 14.81
CA GLN A 309 18.85 -3.12 15.79
C GLN A 309 17.58 -2.30 16.02
N THR A 310 16.63 -2.38 15.08
CA THR A 310 15.24 -1.97 15.27
C THR A 310 14.49 -3.07 16.02
N LYS A 311 14.78 -3.24 17.33
CA LYS A 311 14.17 -4.27 18.18
C LYS A 311 12.64 -4.17 18.29
N ASP A 312 12.03 -3.05 17.87
CA ASP A 312 10.59 -2.78 18.02
C ASP A 312 9.77 -2.76 16.71
N ASN A 313 10.34 -3.12 15.55
CA ASN A 313 9.73 -2.78 14.25
C ASN A 313 9.26 -3.96 13.37
N LEU A 314 8.76 -5.04 13.98
CA LEU A 314 7.96 -6.06 13.29
C LEU A 314 6.51 -5.94 13.76
N LEU A 315 5.66 -5.46 12.85
CA LEU A 315 4.33 -4.87 13.05
C LEU A 315 3.23 -5.83 13.51
N TYR A 316 3.53 -6.83 14.33
CA TYR A 316 2.44 -7.61 14.91
C TYR A 316 1.68 -6.79 15.95
N LYS A 317 2.37 -5.90 16.67
CA LYS A 317 1.80 -5.10 17.74
C LYS A 317 2.02 -3.60 17.49
N PRO A 318 0.99 -2.76 17.69
CA PRO A 318 1.16 -1.33 17.76
C PRO A 318 2.07 -0.98 18.95
N TYR A 319 2.83 0.09 18.80
CA TYR A 319 3.72 0.62 19.81
C TYR A 319 3.28 2.03 20.17
N ILE A 320 2.71 2.16 21.37
CA ILE A 320 2.16 3.40 21.89
C ILE A 320 3.25 4.10 22.69
N THR A 321 3.30 5.43 22.59
CA THR A 321 4.20 6.29 23.37
C THR A 321 3.41 7.17 24.33
N SER A 322 2.14 7.44 24.03
CA SER A 322 1.25 8.11 24.99
C SER A 322 -0.21 7.87 24.66
N ILE A 323 -1.03 7.76 25.70
CA ILE A 323 -2.49 7.89 25.61
C ILE A 323 -2.87 9.07 26.50
N THR A 324 -3.62 10.01 25.94
CA THR A 324 -4.24 11.10 26.69
C THR A 324 -5.73 11.05 26.46
N ALA A 325 -6.50 11.19 27.52
CA ALA A 325 -7.95 11.16 27.44
C ALA A 325 -8.53 12.33 28.22
N GLU A 326 -9.52 12.98 27.64
CA GLU A 326 -10.22 14.12 28.23
C GLU A 326 -11.72 13.92 28.06
N VAL A 327 -12.49 14.30 29.08
CA VAL A 327 -13.95 14.26 29.01
C VAL A 327 -14.46 15.63 28.60
N ASN A 328 -15.38 15.65 27.64
CA ASN A 328 -16.12 16.84 27.26
C ASN A 328 -17.63 16.64 27.46
N GLN A 329 -18.43 17.64 27.08
CA GLN A 329 -19.89 17.60 27.21
C GLN A 329 -20.59 16.45 26.45
N PHE A 330 -19.92 15.83 25.48
CA PHE A 330 -20.48 14.79 24.60
C PHE A 330 -19.92 13.38 24.87
N GLY A 331 -18.79 13.25 25.55
CA GLY A 331 -18.16 11.96 25.84
C GLY A 331 -16.66 12.08 26.11
N ILE A 332 -15.92 11.05 25.73
CA ILE A 332 -14.48 10.92 25.93
C ILE A 332 -13.76 11.20 24.61
N ILE A 333 -12.86 12.19 24.59
CA ILE A 333 -11.89 12.39 23.51
C ILE A 333 -10.57 11.76 23.93
N MET A 334 -9.95 11.04 23.02
CA MET A 334 -8.64 10.43 23.23
C MET A 334 -7.68 10.84 22.13
N GLN A 335 -6.44 11.16 22.52
CA GLN A 335 -5.31 11.27 21.61
C GLN A 335 -4.30 10.17 21.94
N ILE A 336 -3.96 9.40 20.92
CA ILE A 336 -3.09 8.24 20.96
C ILE A 336 -1.89 8.55 20.10
N LYS A 337 -0.70 8.50 20.70
CA LYS A 337 0.58 8.65 19.99
C LYS A 337 1.38 7.37 20.10
N GLY A 338 2.15 7.08 19.07
CA GLY A 338 2.98 5.89 19.01
C GLY A 338 4.18 6.04 18.09
N ILE A 339 5.11 5.09 18.21
CA ILE A 339 6.15 4.86 17.18
C ILE A 339 5.51 4.17 15.97
N SER A 340 4.52 3.30 16.21
CA SER A 340 3.71 2.68 15.16
C SER A 340 2.32 2.32 15.69
N LEU A 341 1.27 2.97 15.20
CA LEU A 341 -0.12 2.67 15.52
C LEU A 341 -0.73 1.62 14.57
N ILE A 342 0.02 1.19 13.54
CA ILE A 342 -0.50 0.33 12.47
C ILE A 342 -0.01 -1.11 12.67
N GLY A 343 -0.76 -1.91 13.41
CA GLY A 343 -0.52 -3.34 13.62
C GLY A 343 -1.48 -4.24 12.84
N CYS A 344 -1.16 -5.53 12.73
CA CYS A 344 -2.03 -6.53 12.09
C CYS A 344 -3.28 -6.88 12.91
N GLN A 345 -3.28 -6.50 14.19
CA GLN A 345 -4.36 -6.76 15.13
C GLN A 345 -5.31 -5.57 15.25
N LEU A 346 -6.57 -5.86 15.57
CA LEU A 346 -7.57 -4.85 15.91
C LEU A 346 -7.18 -4.21 17.25
N MET A 347 -7.22 -2.88 17.29
CA MET A 347 -7.00 -2.14 18.53
C MET A 347 -8.35 -1.81 19.15
N TYR A 348 -8.50 -2.13 20.43
CA TYR A 348 -9.67 -1.76 21.20
C TYR A 348 -9.26 -0.80 22.30
N ILE A 349 -10.13 0.19 22.53
CA ILE A 349 -10.14 0.98 23.75
C ILE A 349 -10.94 0.17 24.77
N GLU A 350 -10.28 -0.25 25.85
CA GLU A 350 -10.94 -0.82 27.01
C GLU A 350 -11.24 0.32 28.01
N VAL A 351 -12.51 0.46 28.38
CA VAL A 351 -12.94 1.38 29.42
C VAL A 351 -13.42 0.59 30.63
N ARG A 352 -12.85 0.87 31.81
CA ARG A 352 -13.19 0.24 33.09
C ARG A 352 -13.62 1.30 34.09
N TYR A 353 -14.54 0.98 35.00
CA TYR A 353 -14.83 1.85 36.13
C TYR A 353 -13.84 1.59 37.28
N ALA A 354 -13.33 2.66 37.90
CA ALA A 354 -12.57 2.52 39.13
C ALA A 354 -13.52 2.02 40.24
N GLN A 355 -13.27 0.82 40.77
CA GLN A 355 -14.13 0.23 41.81
C GLN A 355 -14.25 1.19 43.01
N SER A 356 -15.49 1.51 43.41
CA SER A 356 -15.75 1.86 44.81
C SER A 356 -15.53 0.60 45.63
N SER A 357 -14.84 0.70 46.75
CA SER A 357 -14.34 -0.37 47.64
C SER A 357 -15.40 -1.28 48.29
N VAL A 358 -16.36 -1.79 47.52
CA VAL A 358 -17.40 -2.71 47.99
C VAL A 358 -17.24 -4.02 47.22
N LEU A 359 -16.83 -5.04 47.97
CA LEU A 359 -16.63 -6.41 47.50
C LEU A 359 -17.87 -6.94 46.77
N ASN A 360 -17.67 -7.46 45.55
CA ASN A 360 -18.54 -8.36 44.77
C ASN A 360 -19.33 -7.81 43.55
N ASP A 361 -18.95 -6.70 42.92
CA ASP A 361 -19.40 -6.46 41.54
C ASP A 361 -18.27 -6.74 40.55
N GLY A 362 -18.60 -7.47 39.47
CA GLY A 362 -17.65 -7.88 38.45
C GLY A 362 -16.93 -6.69 37.81
N ASP A 363 -15.76 -6.94 37.23
CA ASP A 363 -15.03 -5.96 36.42
C ASP A 363 -15.87 -5.56 35.21
N ASP A 364 -16.77 -4.59 35.38
CA ASP A 364 -17.54 -4.00 34.28
C ASP A 364 -16.58 -3.21 33.40
N SER A 365 -16.17 -3.88 32.32
CA SER A 365 -15.31 -3.35 31.27
C SER A 365 -16.04 -3.43 29.95
N GLN A 366 -15.88 -2.41 29.10
CA GLN A 366 -16.39 -2.44 27.73
C GLN A 366 -15.27 -2.15 26.74
N LEU A 367 -15.27 -2.92 25.65
CA LEU A 367 -14.35 -2.76 24.54
C LEU A 367 -14.99 -1.94 23.41
N PHE A 368 -14.27 -0.94 22.95
CA PHE A 368 -14.64 -0.10 21.82
C PHE A 368 -13.59 -0.26 20.73
N LEU A 369 -13.97 -0.74 19.55
CA LEU A 369 -13.06 -0.86 18.42
C LEU A 369 -12.56 0.53 18.02
N LEU A 370 -11.25 0.78 18.15
CA LEU A 370 -10.67 2.12 17.97
C LEU A 370 -10.95 2.69 16.57
N GLU A 371 -10.94 1.85 15.54
CA GLU A 371 -11.24 2.23 14.16
C GLU A 371 -12.65 2.78 13.98
N SER A 372 -13.62 2.29 14.74
CA SER A 372 -15.01 2.75 14.68
C SER A 372 -15.21 4.11 15.34
N TYR A 373 -14.33 4.47 16.25
CA TYR A 373 -14.41 5.70 17.04
C TYR A 373 -13.31 6.72 16.70
N ALA A 374 -12.41 6.39 15.77
CA ALA A 374 -11.35 7.29 15.31
C ALA A 374 -11.95 8.47 14.53
N SER A 375 -11.78 9.68 15.05
CA SER A 375 -12.15 10.94 14.39
C SER A 375 -11.06 11.43 13.45
N LYS A 376 -9.79 11.09 13.75
CA LYS A 376 -8.63 11.38 12.91
C LYS A 376 -7.61 10.25 13.04
N TRP A 377 -7.11 9.74 11.94
CA TRP A 377 -6.03 8.75 11.96
C TRP A 377 -5.17 8.90 10.72
N ASP A 378 -4.50 10.05 10.67
CA ASP A 378 -3.88 10.47 9.42
C ASP A 378 -2.47 9.92 9.20
N THR A 379 -1.84 9.41 10.25
CA THR A 379 -0.44 9.00 10.27
C THR A 379 -0.28 7.66 10.97
N ASP A 380 0.89 7.05 10.86
CA ASP A 380 1.27 5.86 11.61
C ASP A 380 1.68 6.17 13.05
N THR A 381 1.66 7.44 13.48
CA THR A 381 2.18 7.89 14.77
C THR A 381 1.14 8.60 15.64
N ASP A 382 0.04 9.09 15.08
CA ASP A 382 -1.01 9.81 15.82
C ASP A 382 -2.42 9.41 15.35
N ALA A 383 -3.29 9.11 16.31
CA ALA A 383 -4.71 8.89 16.13
C ALA A 383 -5.51 9.62 17.21
N THR A 384 -6.65 10.18 16.82
CA THR A 384 -7.65 10.77 17.70
C THR A 384 -8.93 9.95 17.63
N ALA A 385 -9.52 9.64 18.77
CA ALA A 385 -10.77 8.91 18.88
C ALA A 385 -11.76 9.60 19.81
N PHE A 386 -13.05 9.35 19.58
CA PHE A 386 -14.14 9.92 20.35
C PHE A 386 -15.19 8.85 20.67
N ILE A 387 -15.39 8.57 21.97
CA ILE A 387 -16.46 7.68 22.45
C ILE A 387 -17.57 8.54 23.04
N PRO A 388 -18.79 8.56 22.48
CA PRO A 388 -19.90 9.30 23.05
C PRO A 388 -20.39 8.67 24.36
N TYR A 389 -21.03 9.46 25.22
CA TYR A 389 -21.78 8.92 26.36
C TYR A 389 -22.81 7.88 25.90
N SER A 390 -22.99 6.83 26.71
CA SER A 390 -23.85 5.69 26.37
C SER A 390 -24.47 5.09 27.63
N SER A 391 -25.21 3.99 27.50
CA SER A 391 -25.70 3.23 28.66
C SER A 391 -24.56 2.72 29.56
N PHE A 392 -23.35 2.57 29.00
CA PHE A 392 -22.17 2.16 29.74
C PHE A 392 -21.26 3.33 30.09
N ILE A 393 -21.03 4.30 29.21
CA ILE A 393 -20.17 5.47 29.48
C ILE A 393 -21.01 6.55 30.15
N LEU A 394 -20.84 6.72 31.46
CA LEU A 394 -21.67 7.59 32.32
C LEU A 394 -20.92 8.87 32.72
N ARG A 395 -21.70 9.92 33.02
CA ARG A 395 -21.19 11.15 33.66
C ARG A 395 -20.82 10.87 35.12
N ASP A 396 -19.93 11.68 35.69
CA ASP A 396 -19.60 11.67 37.14
C ASP A 396 -19.00 10.39 37.70
N LYS A 397 -18.52 9.52 36.81
CA LYS A 397 -17.84 8.30 37.19
C LYS A 397 -16.38 8.37 36.78
N LYS A 398 -15.51 7.89 37.67
CA LYS A 398 -14.09 7.72 37.40
C LYS A 398 -13.91 6.46 36.55
N MET A 399 -13.36 6.65 35.37
CA MET A 399 -13.08 5.60 34.40
C MET A 399 -11.58 5.51 34.17
N SER A 400 -11.09 4.30 34.00
CA SER A 400 -9.76 3.98 33.51
C SER A 400 -9.87 3.56 32.05
N ILE A 401 -8.96 4.09 31.23
CA ILE A 401 -8.88 3.82 29.80
C ILE A 401 -7.56 3.13 29.50
N ARG A 402 -7.63 2.04 28.75
CA ARG A 402 -6.48 1.26 28.29
C ARG A 402 -6.63 0.91 26.81
N LEU A 403 -5.53 0.60 26.16
CA LEU A 403 -5.54 0.03 24.80
C LEU A 403 -5.16 -1.44 24.85
N ILE A 404 -5.94 -2.27 24.17
CA ILE A 404 -5.68 -3.69 24.00
C ILE A 404 -5.68 -4.06 22.52
N ILE A 405 -4.98 -5.15 22.21
CA ILE A 405 -5.01 -5.79 20.90
C ILE A 405 -5.61 -7.18 21.04
N THR A 406 -6.46 -7.56 20.09
CA THR A 406 -7.00 -8.92 20.03
C THR A 406 -6.32 -9.68 18.90
N ASN A 407 -5.92 -10.93 19.18
CA ASN A 407 -5.47 -11.86 18.16
C ASN A 407 -6.64 -12.59 17.50
N SER A 408 -6.35 -13.21 16.35
CA SER A 408 -7.28 -13.98 15.52
C SER A 408 -7.88 -15.21 16.21
N TYR A 409 -7.33 -15.63 17.35
CA TYR A 409 -7.78 -16.77 18.14
C TYR A 409 -8.60 -16.37 19.38
N GLY A 410 -8.99 -15.09 19.51
CA GLY A 410 -9.82 -14.59 20.60
C GLY A 410 -9.07 -14.27 21.91
N GLY A 411 -7.73 -14.32 21.90
CA GLY A 411 -6.90 -13.82 22.99
C GLY A 411 -6.72 -12.30 22.92
N SER A 412 -6.83 -11.61 24.04
CA SER A 412 -6.49 -10.19 24.18
C SER A 412 -5.15 -10.02 24.88
N GLU A 413 -4.37 -9.05 24.42
CA GLU A 413 -3.10 -8.67 25.02
C GLU A 413 -3.06 -7.15 25.22
N TYR A 414 -2.46 -6.70 26.31
CA TYR A 414 -2.24 -5.27 26.54
C TYR A 414 -1.14 -4.74 25.62
N ILE A 415 -1.30 -3.50 25.19
CA ILE A 415 -0.24 -2.80 24.48
C ILE A 415 0.72 -2.22 25.52
N LEU A 416 1.97 -2.66 25.47
CA LEU A 416 3.03 -2.24 26.39
C LEU A 416 3.72 -0.98 25.89
N ALA A 417 4.18 -0.16 26.82
CA ALA A 417 5.06 0.98 26.66
C ALA A 417 6.53 0.55 26.44
N GLU A 418 7.40 1.51 26.11
CA GLU A 418 8.84 1.29 25.90
C GLU A 418 9.56 0.73 27.12
N ASP A 419 9.08 1.07 28.31
CA ASP A 419 9.57 0.59 29.60
C ASP A 419 8.91 -0.74 30.04
N GLY A 420 7.94 -1.25 29.27
CA GLY A 420 7.21 -2.48 29.56
C GLY A 420 5.92 -2.30 30.37
N ASP A 421 5.53 -1.06 30.71
CA ASP A 421 4.30 -0.78 31.45
C ASP A 421 3.04 -0.76 30.56
N VAL A 422 1.86 -0.95 31.15
CA VAL A 422 0.58 -0.80 30.44
C VAL A 422 0.14 0.66 30.54
N TYR A 423 -0.12 1.32 29.41
CA TYR A 423 -0.70 2.66 29.44
C TYR A 423 -2.13 2.63 29.99
N GLU A 424 -2.29 3.28 31.13
CA GLU A 424 -3.57 3.51 31.80
C GLU A 424 -3.74 4.99 32.06
N THR A 425 -4.87 5.56 31.63
CA THR A 425 -5.21 6.95 31.94
C THR A 425 -6.56 7.00 32.64
N ASP A 426 -6.59 7.68 33.78
CA ASP A 426 -7.80 7.90 34.55
C ASP A 426 -8.49 9.18 34.05
N VAL A 427 -9.79 9.09 33.79
CA VAL A 427 -10.65 10.24 33.51
C VAL A 427 -11.83 10.27 34.47
N VAL A 428 -12.23 11.46 34.87
CA VAL A 428 -13.45 11.67 35.65
C VAL A 428 -14.47 12.33 34.73
N GLY A 429 -15.62 11.69 34.56
CA GLY A 429 -16.72 12.29 33.82
C GLY A 429 -17.14 13.59 34.50
N SER A 430 -16.89 14.76 33.90
CA SER A 430 -17.29 16.01 34.53
C SER A 430 -18.82 16.16 34.44
N GLY A 431 -19.51 16.05 35.57
CA GLY A 431 -20.93 16.41 35.70
C GLY A 431 -21.07 17.90 35.74
N VAL A 432 -21.07 18.51 34.56
CA VAL A 432 -21.67 19.84 34.46
C VAL A 432 -23.18 19.62 34.51
N ASN A 433 -23.75 19.80 35.70
CA ASN A 433 -25.17 20.09 35.85
C ASN A 433 -25.44 21.40 35.09
N ILE A 434 -25.93 21.31 33.86
CA ILE A 434 -26.27 22.46 33.00
C ILE A 434 -27.34 23.37 33.69
N ILE A 435 -27.96 22.91 34.77
CA ILE A 435 -28.98 23.65 35.52
C ILE A 435 -28.39 24.50 36.66
N GLU A 436 -27.25 24.14 37.27
CA GLU A 436 -26.71 24.91 38.41
C GLU A 436 -25.85 26.10 37.98
N GLU A 437 -25.14 26.02 36.86
CA GLU A 437 -24.32 27.14 36.34
C GLU A 437 -25.19 28.32 35.84
N ILE A 438 -26.47 28.08 35.51
CA ILE A 438 -27.42 29.13 35.12
C ILE A 438 -28.04 29.84 36.36
N ILE A 439 -28.02 29.19 37.54
CA ILE A 439 -28.68 29.73 38.74
C ILE A 439 -27.69 30.48 39.65
N GLU A 440 -26.42 30.08 39.72
CA GLU A 440 -25.44 30.77 40.57
C GLU A 440 -24.89 32.08 39.96
N GLU A 441 -25.01 32.34 38.65
CA GLU A 441 -24.57 33.61 38.06
C GLU A 441 -25.44 34.83 38.45
N LYS A 442 -26.57 34.62 39.16
CA LYS A 442 -27.43 35.72 39.63
C LYS A 442 -27.15 36.24 41.04
N THR A 443 -26.23 35.64 41.80
CA THR A 443 -25.98 36.11 43.17
C THR A 443 -24.54 35.94 43.60
N GLN A 444 -23.65 36.86 43.17
CA GLN A 444 -22.75 37.56 44.10
C GLN A 444 -21.98 38.71 43.44
N LYS A 445 -22.02 39.86 44.11
CA LYS A 445 -21.38 41.13 43.72
C LYS A 445 -19.86 41.11 43.96
N LYS A 446 -19.12 41.23 42.85
CA LYS A 446 -17.95 42.11 42.56
C LYS A 446 -16.81 42.27 43.57
N LYS A 447 -15.60 41.94 43.11
CA LYS A 447 -14.45 42.85 42.77
C LYS A 447 -13.57 42.11 41.72
N GLY A 448 -13.20 42.55 40.52
CA GLY A 448 -13.41 43.75 39.72
C GLY A 448 -12.29 43.87 38.65
N LEU A 449 -12.46 43.28 37.46
CA LEU A 449 -11.82 43.67 36.19
C LEU A 449 -12.82 43.39 35.05
N SER A 450 -13.00 44.35 34.13
CA SER A 450 -14.27 44.58 33.41
C SER A 450 -14.55 43.65 32.22
N ALA A 451 -15.76 43.09 32.18
CA ALA A 451 -16.34 42.27 31.11
C ALA A 451 -16.56 42.99 29.75
N GLN A 452 -16.16 44.25 29.59
CA GLN A 452 -16.27 44.96 28.30
C GLN A 452 -15.15 44.63 27.31
N ALA A 453 -14.05 43.97 27.73
CA ALA A 453 -12.96 43.58 26.82
C ALA A 453 -13.20 42.25 26.07
N ILE A 454 -13.96 41.32 26.67
CA ILE A 454 -14.17 39.97 26.11
C ILE A 454 -15.33 39.94 25.11
N ILE A 455 -16.34 40.79 25.31
CA ILE A 455 -17.47 40.95 24.36
C ILE A 455 -17.00 41.60 23.04
N GLY A 456 -15.94 42.40 23.06
CA GLY A 456 -15.33 43.00 21.85
C GLY A 456 -14.69 41.98 20.90
N ILE A 457 -14.15 40.88 21.42
CA ILE A 457 -13.46 39.86 20.62
C ILE A 457 -14.47 38.95 19.91
N PHE A 458 -15.54 38.52 20.59
CA PHE A 458 -16.57 37.67 19.97
C PHE A 458 -17.46 38.42 18.97
N LEU A 459 -17.74 39.71 19.18
CA LEU A 459 -18.46 40.53 18.19
C LEU A 459 -17.61 40.81 16.93
N SER A 460 -16.27 40.86 17.05
CA SER A 460 -15.39 41.09 15.91
C SER A 460 -15.33 39.90 14.94
N VAL A 461 -15.36 38.65 15.45
CA VAL A 461 -15.32 37.44 14.61
C VAL A 461 -16.64 37.23 13.86
N ALA A 462 -17.77 37.51 14.50
CA ALA A 462 -19.08 37.44 13.84
C ALA A 462 -19.24 38.52 12.76
N LEU A 463 -18.74 39.75 13.00
CA LEU A 463 -18.78 40.84 12.01
C LEU A 463 -17.90 40.53 10.79
N VAL A 464 -16.68 40.01 10.99
CA VAL A 464 -15.78 39.62 9.89
C VAL A 464 -16.36 38.47 9.07
N GLY A 465 -16.93 37.45 9.73
CA GLY A 465 -17.61 36.36 9.04
C GLY A 465 -18.78 36.85 8.17
N THR A 466 -19.58 37.77 8.69
CA THR A 466 -20.72 38.35 7.95
C THR A 466 -20.26 39.18 6.75
N ILE A 467 -19.18 39.97 6.89
CA ILE A 467 -18.60 40.75 5.79
C ILE A 467 -18.04 39.84 4.69
N ILE A 468 -17.36 38.75 5.05
CA ILE A 468 -16.84 37.77 4.07
C ILE A 468 -17.98 37.13 3.29
N VAL A 469 -19.07 36.73 3.96
CA VAL A 469 -20.25 36.18 3.29
C VAL A 469 -20.89 37.21 2.34
N ILE A 470 -21.02 38.47 2.76
CA ILE A 470 -21.54 39.54 1.89
C ILE A 470 -20.63 39.77 0.67
N ILE A 471 -19.30 39.74 0.83
CA ILE A 471 -18.35 39.88 -0.28
C ILE A 471 -18.48 38.70 -1.25
N ILE A 472 -18.59 37.46 -0.74
CA ILE A 472 -18.78 36.27 -1.58
C ILE A 472 -20.09 36.37 -2.36
N VAL A 473 -21.20 36.74 -1.68
CA VAL A 473 -22.51 36.91 -2.33
C VAL A 473 -22.46 38.03 -3.38
N ALA A 474 -21.82 39.16 -3.08
CA ALA A 474 -21.66 40.27 -4.02
C ALA A 474 -20.78 39.87 -5.22
N CYS A 475 -19.71 39.09 -5.02
CA CYS A 475 -18.87 38.56 -6.09
C CYS A 475 -19.63 37.58 -6.98
N VAL A 476 -20.47 36.71 -6.40
CA VAL A 476 -21.32 35.77 -7.14
C VAL A 476 -22.40 36.53 -7.92
N PHE A 477 -23.05 37.53 -7.32
CA PHE A 477 -24.03 38.38 -8.01
C PHE A 477 -23.39 39.21 -9.12
N LYS A 478 -22.17 39.73 -8.92
CA LYS A 478 -21.43 40.47 -9.96
C LYS A 478 -20.99 39.56 -11.11
N ARG A 479 -20.68 38.29 -10.84
CA ARG A 479 -20.40 37.28 -11.88
C ARG A 479 -21.66 36.94 -12.67
N LEU A 480 -22.79 36.75 -12.00
CA LEU A 480 -24.08 36.48 -12.63
C LEU A 480 -24.59 37.67 -13.46
N ASN A 481 -24.40 38.91 -12.98
CA ASN A 481 -24.75 40.12 -13.76
C ASN A 481 -23.78 40.37 -14.93
N LYS A 482 -22.53 39.92 -14.85
CA LYS A 482 -21.57 40.02 -15.97
C LYS A 482 -21.89 39.02 -17.09
N MET A 483 -22.51 37.88 -16.77
CA MET A 483 -22.97 36.89 -17.77
C MET A 483 -24.29 37.29 -18.46
N ASN A 484 -25.01 38.29 -17.96
CA ASN A 484 -26.29 38.75 -18.53
C ASN A 484 -26.20 40.10 -19.28
N ARG A 485 -25.00 40.60 -19.62
CA ARG A 485 -24.88 41.69 -20.59
C ARG A 485 -24.83 41.11 -22.02
N PRO A 486 -25.82 41.37 -22.88
CA PRO A 486 -25.66 41.11 -24.30
C PRO A 486 -24.62 42.10 -24.85
N GLU A 487 -23.44 41.62 -25.21
CA GLU A 487 -22.53 42.39 -26.06
C GLU A 487 -23.15 42.49 -27.45
N LEU A 488 -23.37 43.73 -27.90
CA LEU A 488 -23.63 44.04 -29.31
C LEU A 488 -22.44 43.52 -30.12
N LEU A 489 -22.70 42.59 -31.04
CA LEU A 489 -21.79 42.23 -32.11
C LEU A 489 -21.72 43.40 -33.10
N GLU A 490 -20.64 44.17 -33.05
CA GLU A 490 -20.19 44.93 -34.21
C GLU A 490 -19.68 43.94 -35.27
N VAL A 491 -20.39 43.91 -36.39
CA VAL A 491 -20.00 43.14 -37.58
C VAL A 491 -18.99 43.98 -38.36
N GLU A 492 -17.71 43.63 -38.26
CA GLU A 492 -16.69 44.10 -39.22
C GLU A 492 -16.79 43.26 -40.50
N TYR A 493 -17.12 43.93 -41.60
CA TYR A 493 -17.06 43.36 -42.95
C TYR A 493 -15.62 43.29 -43.45
N PRO A 494 -15.15 42.17 -44.03
CA PRO A 494 -13.87 42.13 -44.70
C PRO A 494 -13.97 42.88 -46.03
N ALA A 495 -13.06 43.83 -46.23
CA ALA A 495 -12.89 44.54 -47.49
C ALA A 495 -12.44 43.59 -48.60
N LEU A 496 -13.15 43.65 -49.72
CA LEU A 496 -12.74 43.13 -51.01
C LEU A 496 -11.42 43.78 -51.43
N GLN A 497 -10.42 42.94 -51.72
CA GLN A 497 -9.23 43.35 -52.47
C GLN A 497 -9.47 42.92 -53.93
N GLU A 498 -9.87 43.87 -54.76
CA GLU A 498 -9.86 43.74 -56.22
C GLU A 498 -8.45 44.03 -56.73
N ASP A 499 -8.03 43.21 -57.69
CA ASP A 499 -6.89 43.44 -58.59
C ASP A 499 -7.06 44.76 -59.37
N PHE A 500 -5.99 45.57 -59.43
CA PHE A 500 -5.51 46.26 -60.63
C PHE A 500 -4.06 46.70 -60.48
#